data_AF-A0A0K0EUF5-F1
#
_entry.id   AF-A0A0K0EUF5-F1
#
_cell.length_a   1.000
_cell.length_b   1.000
_cell.length_c   1.000
_cell.angle_alpha   90.00
_cell.angle_beta   90.00
_cell.angle_gamma   90.00
#
_symmetry.space_group_name_H-M   'P 1'
#
loop_
_entity.id
_entity.type
_entity.pdbx_description
1 polymer ?
#
loop_
_entity_poly.entity_id
_entity_poly.type
_entity_poly.pdbx_seq_one_letter_code
_entity_poly.pdbx_strand_id
1 'polypeptide(L)'
;MENTNRSYEKEHIVGEDIITIDNVKQYAAMFQPNLIITNDIASFLIESLSEYLDNLISLSVKMTKHRKGLYVQKKDVVEGLKKRSTLVVLDDISDDWY
;
A
#
# COMPACT_ATOMS: atom_id res chain seq x y z
N MET A 1 36.15 19.69 -12.67
CA MET A 1 35.39 18.45 -12.39
C MET A 1 34.56 18.72 -11.15
N GLU A 2 33.30 19.11 -11.34
CA GLU A 2 32.37 19.34 -10.22
C GLU A 2 31.83 18.00 -9.74
N ASN A 3 32.31 17.54 -8.59
CA ASN A 3 31.70 16.45 -7.84
C ASN A 3 30.37 16.96 -7.27
N THR A 4 29.30 16.79 -8.03
CA THR A 4 27.94 16.85 -7.48
C THR A 4 27.72 15.61 -6.64
N ASN A 5 28.01 15.71 -5.34
CA ASN A 5 27.44 14.82 -4.34
C ASN A 5 25.91 14.95 -4.43
N ARG A 6 25.28 14.13 -5.28
CA ARG A 6 23.84 13.86 -5.19
C ARG A 6 23.65 13.17 -3.85
N SER A 7 23.31 13.97 -2.84
CA SER A 7 22.60 13.45 -1.68
C SER A 7 21.33 12.84 -2.24
N TYR A 8 21.27 11.52 -2.32
CA TYR A 8 20.01 10.82 -2.52
C TYR A 8 19.20 11.11 -1.26
N GLU A 9 18.38 12.16 -1.30
CA GLU A 9 17.30 12.32 -0.33
C GLU A 9 16.52 11.01 -0.40
N LYS A 10 16.47 10.27 0.72
CA LYS A 10 15.61 9.10 0.80
C LYS A 10 14.19 9.58 0.54
N GLU A 11 13.64 9.19 -0.61
CA GLU A 11 12.23 9.40 -0.88
C GLU A 11 11.46 8.65 0.21
N HIS A 12 10.67 9.40 1.00
CA HIS A 12 9.78 8.82 1.98
C HIS A 12 8.64 8.13 1.23
N ILE A 13 8.56 6.81 1.35
CA ILE A 13 7.56 6.00 0.68
C ILE A 13 6.42 5.72 1.66
N VAL A 14 5.17 5.86 1.23
CA VAL A 14 4.01 5.60 2.10
C VAL A 14 3.97 4.13 2.51
N GLY A 15 4.05 3.89 3.83
CA GLY A 15 4.08 2.54 4.41
C GLY A 15 5.47 1.94 4.54
N GLU A 16 6.55 2.71 4.33
CA GLU A 16 7.94 2.27 4.54
C GLU A 16 8.22 1.77 5.98
N ASP A 17 7.45 2.26 6.95
CA ASP A 17 7.50 1.88 8.37
C ASP A 17 6.71 0.60 8.67
N ILE A 18 5.84 0.19 7.73
CA ILE A 18 4.90 -0.91 7.89
C ILE A 18 5.37 -2.15 7.10
N ILE A 19 6.01 -1.95 5.94
CA ILE A 19 6.29 -3.03 4.98
C ILE A 19 7.78 -3.09 4.66
N THR A 20 8.45 -4.06 5.27
CA THR A 20 9.87 -4.34 5.01
C THR A 20 10.06 -5.49 4.02
N ILE A 21 11.26 -5.60 3.45
CA ILE A 21 11.65 -6.74 2.59
C ILE A 21 11.42 -8.07 3.30
N ASP A 22 11.73 -8.14 4.59
CA ASP A 22 11.57 -9.37 5.38
C ASP A 22 10.09 -9.72 5.54
N ASN A 23 9.20 -8.73 5.74
CA ASN A 23 7.76 -8.98 5.81
C ASN A 23 7.23 -9.51 4.48
N VAL A 24 7.63 -8.93 3.34
CA VAL A 24 7.21 -9.40 2.01
C VAL A 24 7.60 -10.85 1.79
N LYS A 25 8.84 -11.22 2.13
CA LYS A 25 9.32 -12.61 2.02
C LYS A 25 8.56 -13.55 2.94
N GLN A 26 8.30 -13.14 4.17
CA GLN A 26 7.50 -13.92 5.13
C GLN A 26 6.09 -14.17 4.62
N TYR A 27 5.39 -13.13 4.14
CA TYR A 27 4.04 -13.28 3.58
C TYR A 27 4.04 -14.19 2.36
N ALA A 28 4.99 -14.03 1.44
CA ALA A 28 5.10 -14.89 0.27
C ALA A 28 5.30 -16.36 0.64
N ALA A 29 6.14 -16.64 1.65
CA ALA A 29 6.39 -17.99 2.15
C ALA A 29 5.15 -18.61 2.82
N MET A 30 4.24 -17.81 3.40
CA MET A 30 2.98 -18.31 3.97
C MET A 30 2.04 -18.86 2.90
N PHE A 31 2.04 -18.29 1.70
CA PHE A 31 1.21 -18.75 0.58
C PHE A 31 1.90 -19.84 -0.26
N GLN A 32 3.21 -19.72 -0.46
CA GLN A 32 4.02 -20.67 -1.21
C GLN A 32 5.40 -20.84 -0.54
N PRO A 33 5.56 -21.83 0.35
CA PRO A 33 6.78 -22.00 1.16
C PRO A 33 8.07 -22.18 0.35
N ASN A 34 7.96 -22.67 -0.89
CA ASN A 34 9.10 -22.90 -1.78
C ASN A 34 9.41 -21.69 -2.70
N LEU A 35 8.65 -20.60 -2.60
CA LEU A 35 8.88 -19.39 -3.40
C LEU A 35 10.04 -18.60 -2.82
N ILE A 36 11.08 -18.40 -3.63
CA ILE A 36 12.23 -17.57 -3.28
C ILE A 36 12.03 -16.19 -3.91
N ILE A 37 11.85 -15.17 -3.07
CA ILE A 37 11.80 -13.77 -3.49
C ILE A 37 13.17 -13.13 -3.25
N THR A 38 13.78 -12.59 -4.30
CA THR A 38 15.02 -11.81 -4.19
C THR A 38 14.75 -10.44 -3.57
N ASN A 39 15.80 -9.76 -3.09
CA ASN A 39 15.65 -8.41 -2.55
C ASN A 39 15.08 -7.44 -3.61
N ASP A 40 15.51 -7.56 -4.86
CA ASP A 40 15.05 -6.67 -5.94
C ASP A 40 13.55 -6.83 -6.22
N ILE A 41 13.06 -8.08 -6.23
CA ILE A 41 11.62 -8.36 -6.38
C ILE A 41 10.85 -7.82 -5.18
N ALA A 42 11.38 -8.00 -3.96
CA ALA A 42 10.75 -7.48 -2.75
C ALA A 42 10.65 -5.95 -2.79
N SER A 43 11.71 -5.25 -3.19
CA SER A 43 11.71 -3.79 -3.36
C SER A 43 10.66 -3.34 -4.37
N PHE A 44 10.58 -3.98 -5.53
CA PHE A 44 9.57 -3.68 -6.54
C PHE A 44 8.13 -3.88 -6.04
N LEU A 45 7.89 -4.93 -5.25
CA LEU A 45 6.59 -5.19 -4.62
C LEU A 45 6.24 -4.11 -3.59
N ILE A 46 7.22 -3.65 -2.80
CA ILE A 46 7.05 -2.57 -1.83
C ILE A 46 6.69 -1.27 -2.55
N GLU A 47 7.41 -0.90 -3.59
CA GLU A 47 7.12 0.30 -4.41
C GLU A 47 5.70 0.23 -4.99
N SER A 48 5.35 -0.90 -5.61
CA SER A 48 4.01 -1.11 -6.20
C SER A 48 2.89 -1.01 -5.15
N LEU A 49 3.13 -1.57 -3.96
CA LEU A 49 2.17 -1.52 -2.86
C LEU A 49 2.02 -0.10 -2.30
N SER A 50 3.11 0.64 -2.24
CA SER A 50 3.11 2.03 -1.77
C SER A 50 2.33 2.94 -2.72
N GLU A 51 2.55 2.79 -4.03
CA GLU A 51 1.75 3.47 -5.04
C GLU A 51 0.26 3.09 -4.96
N TYR A 52 -0.02 1.82 -4.69
CA TYR A 52 -1.40 1.36 -4.48
C TYR A 52 -2.03 2.04 -3.25
N LEU A 53 -1.30 2.13 -2.13
CA LEU A 53 -1.78 2.80 -0.91
C LEU A 53 -2.07 4.28 -1.15
N ASP A 54 -1.18 5.01 -1.83
CA ASP A 54 -1.39 6.42 -2.18
C ASP A 54 -2.66 6.63 -3.02
N ASN A 55 -2.85 5.75 -4.01
CA ASN A 55 -4.05 5.76 -4.84
C ASN A 55 -5.31 5.48 -4.01
N LEU A 56 -5.24 4.52 -3.08
CA LEU A 56 -6.36 4.16 -2.21
C LEU A 56 -6.70 5.30 -1.23
N ILE A 57 -5.71 5.95 -0.63
CA ILE A 57 -5.90 7.12 0.24
C ILE A 57 -6.59 8.23 -0.55
N SER A 58 -6.07 8.56 -1.73
CA SER A 58 -6.64 9.57 -2.62
C SER A 58 -8.08 9.28 -2.99
N LEU A 59 -8.41 8.01 -3.27
CA LEU A 59 -9.76 7.57 -3.60
C LEU A 59 -10.70 7.64 -2.39
N SER A 60 -10.22 7.26 -1.21
CA SER A 60 -10.97 7.31 0.04
C SER A 60 -11.33 8.75 0.42
N VAL A 61 -10.42 9.70 0.20
CA VAL A 61 -10.70 11.14 0.34
C VAL A 61 -11.77 11.61 -0.64
N LYS A 62 -11.73 11.14 -1.91
CA LYS A 62 -12.77 11.45 -2.89
C LYS A 62 -14.14 10.89 -2.45
N MET A 63 -14.21 9.66 -1.97
CA MET A 63 -15.45 9.07 -1.47
C MET A 63 -16.01 9.83 -0.27
N THR A 64 -15.13 10.25 0.65
CA THR A 64 -15.48 11.11 1.79
C THR A 64 -16.15 12.41 1.32
N LYS A 65 -15.56 13.08 0.33
CA LYS A 65 -16.11 14.32 -0.25
C LYS A 65 -17.46 14.08 -0.92
N HIS A 66 -17.62 12.99 -1.67
CA HIS A 66 -18.90 12.65 -2.31
C HIS A 66 -20.04 12.47 -1.30
N ARG A 67 -19.77 11.86 -0.14
CA ARG A 67 -20.76 11.74 0.94
C ARG A 67 -20.86 12.97 1.85
N LYS A 68 -20.14 14.06 1.55
CA LYS A 68 -20.05 15.29 2.36
C LYS A 68 -19.51 15.05 3.79
N GLY A 69 -18.60 14.09 3.95
CA GLY A 69 -17.90 13.83 5.21
C GLY A 69 -16.75 14.78 5.50
N LEU A 70 -16.43 14.97 6.79
CA LEU A 70 -15.29 15.79 7.23
C LEU A 70 -13.98 15.00 7.35
N TYR A 71 -14.06 13.70 7.62
CA TYR A 71 -12.92 12.81 7.82
C TYR A 71 -13.17 11.50 7.08
N VAL A 72 -12.09 10.84 6.65
CA VAL A 72 -12.14 9.53 6.00
C VAL A 72 -12.67 8.50 6.98
N GLN A 73 -13.66 7.72 6.56
CA GLN A 73 -14.23 6.62 7.33
C GLN A 73 -14.00 5.29 6.58
N LYS A 74 -14.05 4.16 7.30
CA LYS A 74 -13.91 2.81 6.71
C LYS A 74 -14.78 2.62 5.47
N LYS A 75 -16.04 3.07 5.51
CA LYS A 75 -16.97 2.96 4.36
C LYS A 75 -16.48 3.69 3.10
N ASP A 76 -15.68 4.75 3.24
CA ASP A 76 -15.11 5.48 2.11
C ASP A 76 -13.99 4.67 1.44
N VAL A 77 -13.19 3.98 2.26
CA VAL A 77 -12.14 3.06 1.80
C VAL A 77 -12.77 1.87 1.09
N VAL A 78 -13.77 1.24 1.73
CA VAL A 78 -14.51 0.09 1.17
C VAL A 78 -15.19 0.46 -0.16
N GLU A 79 -15.83 1.62 -0.23
CA GLU A 79 -16.45 2.10 -1.47
C GLU A 79 -15.41 2.40 -2.55
N GLY A 80 -14.24 2.91 -2.16
CA GLY A 80 -13.10 3.07 -3.06
C GLY A 80 -12.60 1.73 -3.62
N LEU A 81 -12.43 0.73 -2.76
CA LEU A 81 -12.00 -0.61 -3.14
C LEU A 81 -13.00 -1.28 -4.09
N LYS A 82 -14.31 -1.18 -3.82
CA LYS A 82 -15.38 -1.66 -4.71
C LYS A 82 -15.29 -1.10 -6.12
N LYS A 83 -14.90 0.17 -6.24
CA LYS A 83 -14.81 0.84 -7.56
C LYS A 83 -13.56 0.47 -8.35
N ARG A 84 -12.50 0.02 -7.69
CA ARG A 84 -11.20 -0.25 -8.34
C ARG A 84 -10.87 -1.73 -8.46
N SER A 85 -11.41 -2.59 -7.62
CA SER A 85 -11.02 -3.99 -7.63
C SER A 85 -12.03 -4.89 -8.32
N THR A 86 -11.54 -5.69 -9.24
CA THR A 86 -12.23 -6.85 -9.81
C THR A 86 -12.09 -8.10 -8.93
N LEU A 87 -11.28 -8.06 -7.87
CA LEU A 87 -10.83 -9.22 -7.09
C LEU A 87 -11.02 -9.09 -5.57
N VAL A 88 -11.46 -7.94 -5.05
CA VAL A 88 -11.53 -7.77 -3.59
C VAL A 88 -12.69 -8.60 -3.02
N VAL A 89 -12.33 -9.67 -2.32
CA VAL A 89 -13.17 -10.27 -1.29
C VAL A 89 -13.15 -9.28 -0.12
N LEU A 90 -14.16 -8.40 -0.08
CA LEU A 90 -14.27 -7.34 0.93
C LEU A 90 -14.51 -7.91 2.33
N ASP A 91 -14.85 -9.19 2.43
CA ASP A 91 -15.17 -9.91 3.64
C ASP A 91 -13.95 -10.08 4.57
N ASP A 92 -12.72 -9.92 4.06
CA ASP A 92 -11.48 -10.02 4.85
C ASP A 92 -11.08 -8.70 5.53
N ILE A 93 -11.78 -7.58 5.25
CA ILE A 93 -11.46 -6.29 5.87
C ILE A 93 -12.16 -6.21 7.23
N SER A 94 -11.44 -6.58 8.30
CA SER A 94 -11.86 -6.49 9.70
C SER A 94 -12.67 -5.23 10.01
N ASP A 95 -13.81 -5.38 10.72
CA ASP A 95 -14.66 -4.29 11.21
C ASP A 95 -14.02 -3.45 12.31
N ASP A 96 -12.94 -3.95 12.91
CA ASP A 96 -12.24 -3.28 14.00
C ASP A 96 -11.17 -2.33 13.46
N TRP A 97 -11.59 -1.13 13.07
CA TRP A 97 -10.69 0.01 12.83
C TRP A 97 -10.90 0.99 13.99
N TYR A 98 -9.90 1.08 14.88
CA TYR A 98 -9.87 2.01 16.01
C TYR A 98 -9.63 3.45 15.56
#